data_AF-A0A8J5ZGR1-F1
#
_entry.id   AF-A0A8J5ZGR1-F1
#
_cell.length_a   1.000
_cell.length_b   1.000
_cell.length_c   1.000
_cell.angle_alpha   90.00
_cell.angle_beta   90.00
_cell.angle_gamma   90.00
#
_symmetry.space_group_name_H-M   'P 1'
#
loop_
_entity.id
_entity.type
_entity.pdbx_description
1 polymer ?
#
loop_
_entity_poly.entity_id
_entity_poly.type
_entity_poly.pdbx_seq_one_letter_code
_entity_poly.pdbx_strand_id
1 'polypeptide(L)'
;MRAKIRALELVQGNHKAQYANIYDYLLELRRSNPGTTTICKLDCRLFQRLYICLEACKSGWLTGCRRILGLDGCWLKGYYGGHLLAAVGVDANDYIYPVAFVAVESKNKQSWFWFLELLQRDLEIDNSYNICFMPDKQKGLIEAIALLFPNAEARNCARHLYNNFKNMEGFRGQVMRLTYWKAAKATFPRQFEEAMFEMRSLSESAEAWLRDKDPRTWSRAYFSTRCKSDLLLNNNKLFKDLLSLQIILEARDKPILTMLEIIRRKVMTRLVSMREAAEKYPGPLCLRIQKKLSEIVSQSNNIWPIYTGNEKYEVDCGLGNKHVVELLNSFYSCRK
;
A
#
# COMPACT_ATOMS: atom_id res chain seq x y z
N MET A 1 -28.82 27.83 7.13
CA MET A 1 -28.49 26.55 6.47
C MET A 1 -28.83 26.53 4.96
N ARG A 2 -30.02 27.02 4.51
CA ARG A 2 -30.42 27.07 3.09
C ARG A 2 -29.54 27.92 2.15
N ALA A 3 -29.06 29.09 2.59
CA ALA A 3 -28.21 29.95 1.77
C ALA A 3 -26.85 29.30 1.41
N LYS A 4 -26.24 28.57 2.37
CA LYS A 4 -24.98 27.85 2.15
C LYS A 4 -25.14 26.71 1.14
N ILE A 5 -26.25 25.97 1.20
CA ILE A 5 -26.56 24.90 0.24
C ILE A 5 -26.74 25.48 -1.16
N ARG A 6 -27.52 26.55 -1.30
CA ARG A 6 -27.77 27.21 -2.60
C ARG A 6 -26.51 27.83 -3.20
N ALA A 7 -25.63 28.40 -2.36
CA ALA A 7 -24.32 28.88 -2.80
C ALA A 7 -23.38 27.74 -3.25
N LEU A 8 -23.39 26.59 -2.55
CA LEU A 8 -22.64 25.41 -2.97
C LEU A 8 -23.17 24.81 -4.27
N GLU A 9 -24.49 24.78 -4.48
CA GLU A 9 -25.10 24.33 -5.74
C GLU A 9 -24.72 25.24 -6.92
N LEU A 10 -24.63 26.56 -6.70
CA LEU A 10 -24.18 27.51 -7.74
C LEU A 10 -22.70 27.31 -8.12
N VAL A 11 -21.85 26.90 -7.17
CA VAL A 11 -20.40 26.76 -7.37
C VAL A 11 -19.99 25.34 -7.81
N GLN A 12 -20.62 24.30 -7.24
CA GLN A 12 -20.23 22.89 -7.41
C GLN A 12 -21.22 22.11 -8.29
N GLY A 13 -22.34 22.72 -8.67
CA GLY A 13 -23.43 22.09 -9.40
C GLY A 13 -24.40 21.34 -8.48
N ASN A 14 -25.53 20.94 -9.05
CA ASN A 14 -26.57 20.21 -8.33
C ASN A 14 -26.13 18.75 -8.07
N HIS A 15 -26.01 18.36 -6.80
CA HIS A 15 -25.61 17.02 -6.39
C HIS A 15 -26.46 15.91 -7.04
N LYS A 16 -27.78 16.09 -7.13
CA LYS A 16 -28.71 15.10 -7.72
C LYS A 16 -28.54 15.00 -9.24
N ALA A 17 -28.33 16.13 -9.91
CA ALA A 17 -28.12 16.16 -11.36
C ALA A 17 -26.84 15.40 -11.76
N GLN A 18 -25.80 15.43 -10.94
CA GLN A 18 -24.57 14.68 -11.21
C GLN A 18 -24.77 13.16 -11.21
N TYR A 19 -25.64 12.62 -10.36
CA TYR A 19 -25.93 11.19 -10.38
C TYR A 19 -26.65 10.75 -11.67
N ALA A 20 -27.45 11.64 -12.28
CA ALA A 20 -28.10 11.35 -13.55
C ALA A 20 -27.10 11.19 -14.71
N ASN A 21 -25.97 11.90 -14.65
CA ASN A 21 -24.95 11.92 -15.71
C ASN A 21 -23.81 10.92 -15.48
N ILE A 22 -23.91 10.02 -14.48
CA ILE A 22 -22.88 9.02 -14.21
C ILE A 22 -22.64 8.14 -15.44
N TYR A 23 -23.69 7.65 -16.08
CA TYR A 23 -23.52 6.74 -17.21
C TYR A 23 -22.80 7.40 -18.40
N ASP A 24 -23.11 8.66 -18.70
CA ASP A 24 -22.42 9.44 -19.75
C ASP A 24 -20.94 9.61 -19.40
N TYR A 25 -20.63 9.93 -18.14
CA TYR A 25 -19.26 10.02 -17.67
C TYR A 25 -18.49 8.71 -17.82
N LEU A 26 -19.08 7.58 -17.45
CA LEU A 26 -18.44 6.26 -17.56
C LEU A 26 -18.30 5.79 -19.02
N LEU A 27 -19.23 6.19 -19.89
CA LEU A 27 -19.10 5.98 -21.34
C LEU A 27 -17.92 6.80 -21.90
N GLU A 28 -17.80 8.06 -21.51
CA GLU A 28 -16.70 8.92 -21.94
C GLU A 28 -15.33 8.41 -21.47
N LEU A 29 -15.23 7.91 -20.23
CA LEU A 29 -14.01 7.25 -19.74
C LEU A 29 -13.61 6.04 -20.59
N ARG A 30 -14.58 5.20 -20.98
CA ARG A 30 -14.34 4.03 -21.83
C ARG A 30 -14.00 4.40 -23.27
N ARG A 31 -14.61 5.48 -23.79
CA ARG A 31 -14.31 6.01 -25.13
C ARG A 31 -12.89 6.57 -25.20
N SER A 32 -12.51 7.39 -24.22
CA SER A 32 -11.22 8.10 -24.20
C SER A 32 -10.05 7.21 -23.73
N ASN A 33 -10.33 6.15 -22.97
CA ASN A 33 -9.33 5.18 -22.52
C ASN A 33 -9.87 3.74 -22.70
N PRO A 34 -9.84 3.22 -23.95
CA PRO A 34 -10.34 1.87 -24.27
C PRO A 34 -9.71 0.81 -23.37
N GLY A 35 -10.51 -0.19 -22.95
CA GLY A 35 -10.11 -1.20 -21.97
C GLY A 35 -10.43 -0.85 -20.51
N THR A 36 -10.74 0.42 -20.22
CA THR A 36 -11.15 0.86 -18.87
C THR A 36 -12.40 0.11 -18.39
N THR A 37 -12.31 -0.46 -17.18
CA THR A 37 -13.43 -1.11 -16.52
C THR A 37 -14.19 -0.10 -15.68
N THR A 38 -15.48 0.06 -15.95
CA THR A 38 -16.40 0.87 -15.12
C THR A 38 -17.63 0.05 -14.78
N ILE A 39 -18.01 0.00 -13.50
CA ILE A 39 -19.21 -0.71 -13.06
C ILE A 39 -19.99 0.14 -12.08
N CYS A 40 -21.18 0.55 -12.48
CA CYS A 40 -22.14 1.24 -11.62
C CYS A 40 -23.21 0.25 -11.17
N LYS A 41 -23.27 -0.02 -9.86
CA LYS A 41 -24.25 -0.89 -9.23
C LYS A 41 -25.37 -0.06 -8.62
N LEU A 42 -26.60 -0.43 -8.96
CA LEU A 42 -27.82 0.14 -8.39
C LEU A 42 -28.50 -0.88 -7.47
N ASP A 43 -29.18 -0.40 -6.43
CA ASP A 43 -30.08 -1.16 -5.58
C ASP A 43 -31.44 -0.47 -5.58
N CYS A 44 -32.49 -1.17 -6.04
CA CYS A 44 -33.83 -0.59 -6.23
C CYS A 44 -33.82 0.75 -6.99
N ARG A 45 -33.00 0.87 -8.05
CA ARG A 45 -32.76 2.10 -8.86
C ARG A 45 -32.02 3.24 -8.13
N LEU A 46 -31.56 3.01 -6.90
CA LEU A 46 -30.72 3.95 -6.17
C LEU A 46 -29.25 3.59 -6.36
N PHE A 47 -28.39 4.60 -6.43
CA PHE A 47 -26.95 4.40 -6.49
C PHE A 47 -26.47 3.61 -5.26
N GLN A 48 -25.73 2.51 -5.50
CA GLN A 48 -25.14 1.71 -4.43
C GLN A 48 -23.61 1.78 -4.48
N ARG A 49 -23.01 1.44 -5.62
CA ARG A 49 -21.55 1.37 -5.77
C ARG A 49 -21.09 1.79 -7.15
N LEU A 50 -19.87 2.33 -7.24
CA LEU A 50 -19.21 2.65 -8.50
C LEU A 50 -17.75 2.21 -8.45
N TYR A 51 -17.36 1.33 -9.34
CA TYR A 51 -15.99 0.88 -9.54
C TYR A 51 -15.40 1.48 -10.81
N ILE A 52 -14.14 1.94 -10.73
CA ILE A 52 -13.37 2.40 -11.88
C ILE A 52 -11.94 1.84 -11.80
N CYS A 53 -11.52 1.16 -12.86
CA CYS A 53 -10.14 0.77 -13.10
C CYS A 53 -9.74 1.17 -14.53
N LEU A 54 -8.89 2.19 -14.61
CA LEU A 54 -8.43 2.75 -15.88
C LEU A 54 -7.47 1.77 -16.57
N GLU A 55 -7.61 1.59 -17.89
CA GLU A 55 -6.76 0.66 -18.66
C GLU A 55 -5.27 0.92 -18.42
N ALA A 56 -4.84 2.16 -18.63
CA ALA A 56 -3.47 2.58 -18.40
C ALA A 56 -2.95 2.25 -16.97
N CYS A 57 -3.81 2.27 -15.95
CA CYS A 57 -3.44 1.92 -14.58
C CYS A 57 -3.29 0.41 -14.38
N LYS A 58 -4.26 -0.41 -14.82
CA LYS A 58 -4.12 -1.87 -14.67
C LYS A 58 -2.97 -2.43 -15.50
N SER A 59 -2.85 -1.99 -16.75
CA SER A 59 -1.74 -2.37 -17.63
C SER A 59 -0.38 -1.96 -17.06
N GLY A 60 -0.24 -0.72 -16.54
CA GLY A 60 1.00 -0.28 -15.92
C GLY A 60 1.36 -1.03 -14.64
N TRP A 61 0.36 -1.44 -13.85
CA TRP A 61 0.61 -2.30 -12.69
C TRP A 61 1.08 -3.70 -13.10
N LEU A 62 0.39 -4.32 -14.08
CA LEU A 62 0.70 -5.65 -14.56
C LEU A 62 2.12 -5.77 -15.13
N THR A 63 2.58 -4.73 -15.82
CA THR A 63 3.84 -4.72 -16.58
C THR A 63 5.05 -4.27 -15.75
N GLY A 64 4.88 -3.27 -14.87
CA GLY A 64 6.03 -2.58 -14.26
C GLY A 64 5.98 -2.43 -12.74
N CYS A 65 4.87 -2.75 -12.09
CA CYS A 65 4.77 -2.62 -10.63
C CYS A 65 5.17 -3.89 -9.89
N ARG A 66 5.62 -3.69 -8.64
CA ARG A 66 5.78 -4.79 -7.68
C ARG A 66 4.43 -5.39 -7.37
N ARG A 67 4.41 -6.70 -7.11
CA ARG A 67 3.22 -7.48 -6.77
C ARG A 67 2.77 -7.25 -5.32
N ILE A 68 2.65 -5.99 -4.94
CA ILE A 68 2.12 -5.52 -3.66
C ILE A 68 1.00 -4.52 -3.90
N LEU A 69 -0.10 -4.66 -3.17
CA LEU A 69 -1.26 -3.78 -3.22
C LEU A 69 -1.57 -3.24 -1.82
N GLY A 70 -1.48 -1.93 -1.66
CA GLY A 70 -2.05 -1.21 -0.53
C GLY A 70 -3.54 -1.00 -0.73
N LEU A 71 -4.32 -1.29 0.31
CA LEU A 71 -5.78 -1.12 0.32
C LEU A 71 -6.16 -0.18 1.45
N ASP A 72 -6.78 0.94 1.09
CA ASP A 72 -7.19 1.95 2.04
C ASP A 72 -8.53 2.56 1.61
N GLY A 73 -9.21 3.22 2.54
CA GLY A 73 -10.46 3.90 2.26
C GLY A 73 -10.78 4.97 3.26
N CYS A 74 -11.46 6.01 2.78
CA CYS A 74 -11.88 7.14 3.59
C CYS A 74 -13.39 7.30 3.58
N TRP A 75 -13.89 8.00 4.58
CA TRP A 75 -15.27 8.48 4.59
C TRP A 75 -15.43 9.71 3.69
N LEU A 76 -16.49 9.72 2.89
CA LEU A 76 -16.90 10.86 2.07
C LEU A 76 -17.63 11.89 2.94
N LYS A 77 -17.27 13.16 2.77
CA LYS A 77 -17.84 14.30 3.49
C LYS A 77 -18.95 15.02 2.72
N GLY A 78 -19.21 14.58 1.48
CA GLY A 78 -20.27 15.12 0.64
C GLY A 78 -21.67 14.83 1.20
N TYR A 79 -22.67 15.46 0.58
CA TYR A 79 -24.07 15.42 1.03
C TYR A 79 -24.63 13.99 1.25
N TYR A 80 -24.27 13.04 0.38
CA TYR A 80 -24.77 11.66 0.43
C TYR A 80 -23.91 10.70 1.26
N GLY A 81 -22.79 11.16 1.84
CA GLY A 81 -21.87 10.30 2.58
C GLY A 81 -21.28 9.18 1.73
N GLY A 82 -21.13 8.00 2.33
CA GLY A 82 -20.48 6.84 1.71
C GLY A 82 -18.96 6.81 1.94
N HIS A 83 -18.29 5.90 1.24
CA HIS A 83 -16.84 5.72 1.35
C HIS A 83 -16.19 5.67 -0.02
N LEU A 84 -14.99 6.23 -0.11
CA LEU A 84 -14.10 6.04 -1.26
C LEU A 84 -13.00 5.08 -0.82
N LEU A 85 -12.93 3.92 -1.46
CA LEU A 85 -11.87 2.95 -1.28
C LEU A 85 -10.95 2.98 -2.50
N ALA A 86 -9.67 2.64 -2.29
CA ALA A 86 -8.67 2.64 -3.33
C ALA A 86 -7.73 1.45 -3.18
N ALA A 87 -7.27 0.96 -4.33
CA ALA A 87 -6.15 0.05 -4.44
C ALA A 87 -4.98 0.79 -5.09
N VAL A 88 -3.81 0.69 -4.46
CA VAL A 88 -2.58 1.29 -4.93
C VAL A 88 -1.46 0.26 -4.95
N GLY A 89 -0.70 0.23 -6.03
CA GLY A 89 0.52 -0.54 -6.15
C GLY A 89 1.76 0.27 -5.81
N VAL A 90 2.91 -0.35 -6.08
CA VAL A 90 4.22 0.30 -5.97
C VAL A 90 4.98 0.02 -7.25
N ASP A 91 5.41 1.07 -7.93
CA ASP A 91 6.19 0.96 -9.17
C ASP A 91 7.61 0.42 -8.88
N ALA A 92 8.44 0.26 -9.91
CA ALA A 92 9.82 -0.18 -9.77
C ALA A 92 10.72 0.80 -8.98
N ASN A 93 10.34 2.07 -8.89
CA ASN A 93 11.11 3.14 -8.25
C ASN A 93 10.65 3.45 -6.81
N ASP A 94 9.88 2.56 -6.17
CA ASP A 94 9.29 2.77 -4.84
C ASP A 94 8.35 3.99 -4.74
N TYR A 95 7.73 4.39 -5.84
CA TYR A 95 6.61 5.32 -5.84
C TYR A 95 5.29 4.56 -5.81
N ILE A 96 4.30 5.22 -5.21
CA ILE A 96 2.95 4.70 -5.15
C ILE A 96 2.33 4.86 -6.54
N TYR A 97 1.65 3.81 -6.97
CA TYR A 97 1.05 3.72 -8.28
C TYR A 97 -0.47 3.51 -8.13
N PRO A 98 -1.33 4.39 -8.70
CA PRO A 98 -2.78 4.21 -8.61
C PRO A 98 -3.24 3.03 -9.46
N VAL A 99 -4.11 2.17 -8.91
CA VAL A 99 -4.62 0.99 -9.64
C VAL A 99 -6.12 1.10 -9.90
N ALA A 100 -6.92 1.18 -8.85
CA ALA A 100 -8.37 1.25 -8.95
C ALA A 100 -8.96 2.02 -7.77
N PHE A 101 -10.15 2.57 -7.96
CA PHE A 101 -10.91 3.23 -6.89
C PHE A 101 -12.39 2.94 -7.00
N VAL A 102 -13.08 3.01 -5.87
CA VAL A 102 -14.47 2.63 -5.75
C VAL A 102 -15.22 3.54 -4.78
N ALA A 103 -16.37 4.04 -5.18
CA ALA A 103 -17.33 4.68 -4.27
C ALA A 103 -18.35 3.62 -3.81
N VAL A 104 -18.54 3.48 -2.50
CA VAL A 104 -19.43 2.47 -1.90
C VAL A 104 -20.29 3.08 -0.80
N GLU A 105 -21.42 2.44 -0.51
CA GLU A 105 -22.36 2.87 0.52
C GLU A 105 -21.74 2.83 1.92
N SER A 106 -20.91 1.82 2.22
CA SER A 106 -20.23 1.69 3.50
C SER A 106 -18.97 0.82 3.41
N LYS A 107 -18.02 1.07 4.31
CA LYS A 107 -16.81 0.25 4.48
C LYS A 107 -17.21 -1.02 5.22
N ASN A 108 -17.70 -2.05 4.53
CA ASN A 108 -18.11 -3.33 5.11
C ASN A 108 -17.52 -4.52 4.32
N LYS A 109 -17.70 -5.75 4.81
CA LYS A 109 -17.19 -6.98 4.16
C LYS A 109 -17.71 -7.14 2.73
N GLN A 110 -19.00 -6.90 2.48
CA GLN A 110 -19.62 -7.05 1.16
C GLN A 110 -19.09 -6.02 0.15
N SER A 111 -18.82 -4.79 0.59
CA SER A 111 -18.22 -3.74 -0.24
C SER A 111 -16.78 -4.08 -0.61
N TRP A 112 -15.99 -4.55 0.36
CA TRP A 112 -14.61 -5.00 0.11
C TRP A 112 -14.56 -6.24 -0.77
N PHE A 113 -15.40 -7.24 -0.52
CA PHE A 113 -15.48 -8.43 -1.36
C PHE A 113 -15.79 -8.07 -2.81
N TRP A 114 -16.82 -7.24 -3.03
CA TRP A 114 -17.19 -6.78 -4.37
C TRP A 114 -16.06 -5.99 -5.05
N PHE A 115 -15.37 -5.11 -4.32
CA PHE A 115 -14.24 -4.37 -4.86
C PHE A 115 -13.08 -5.31 -5.25
N LEU A 116 -12.73 -6.24 -4.37
CA LEU A 116 -11.61 -7.16 -4.56
C LEU A 116 -11.86 -8.20 -5.63
N GLU A 117 -13.10 -8.67 -5.81
CA GLU A 117 -13.49 -9.57 -6.90
C GLU A 117 -13.29 -8.89 -8.27
N LEU A 118 -13.72 -7.64 -8.40
CA LEU A 118 -13.49 -6.86 -9.62
C LEU A 118 -12.01 -6.59 -9.86
N LEU A 119 -11.27 -6.26 -8.79
CA LEU A 119 -9.83 -6.04 -8.85
C LEU A 119 -9.07 -7.31 -9.24
N GLN A 120 -9.46 -8.47 -8.72
CA GLN A 120 -8.88 -9.77 -9.09
C GLN A 120 -8.99 -10.01 -10.59
N ARG A 121 -10.18 -9.75 -11.16
CA ARG A 121 -10.45 -9.93 -12.58
C ARG A 121 -9.64 -8.95 -13.44
N ASP A 122 -9.64 -7.66 -13.10
CA ASP A 122 -8.93 -6.63 -13.88
C ASP A 122 -7.40 -6.75 -13.80
N LEU A 123 -6.88 -7.38 -12.75
CA LEU A 123 -5.46 -7.65 -12.57
C LEU A 123 -5.05 -9.09 -12.91
N GLU A 124 -5.97 -9.88 -13.48
CA GLU A 124 -5.73 -11.26 -13.93
C GLU A 124 -5.03 -12.11 -12.85
N ILE A 125 -5.48 -11.98 -11.59
CA ILE A 125 -4.89 -12.68 -10.45
C ILE A 125 -5.54 -14.06 -10.31
N ASP A 126 -5.01 -15.02 -11.06
CA ASP A 126 -5.40 -16.43 -10.96
C ASP A 126 -4.73 -17.11 -9.75
N ASN A 127 -3.47 -16.78 -9.49
CA ASN A 127 -2.70 -17.30 -8.37
C ASN A 127 -2.24 -16.17 -7.44
N SER A 128 -2.77 -16.18 -6.21
CA SER A 128 -2.45 -15.19 -5.18
C SER A 128 -1.09 -15.39 -4.50
N TYR A 129 -0.37 -16.49 -4.74
CA TYR A 129 0.87 -16.85 -4.05
C TYR A 129 1.96 -15.77 -4.09
N ASN A 130 2.06 -15.06 -5.22
CA ASN A 130 3.06 -14.00 -5.44
C ASN A 130 2.55 -12.60 -5.11
N ILE A 131 1.29 -12.47 -4.67
CA ILE A 131 0.68 -11.18 -4.32
C ILE A 131 0.84 -10.93 -2.83
N CYS A 132 1.19 -9.69 -2.50
CA CYS A 132 1.15 -9.18 -1.14
C CYS A 132 0.06 -8.10 -1.02
N PHE A 133 -0.83 -8.23 -0.07
CA PHE A 133 -1.76 -7.16 0.32
C PHE A 133 -1.26 -6.45 1.56
N MET A 134 -1.49 -5.14 1.63
CA MET A 134 -1.27 -4.34 2.82
C MET A 134 -2.57 -3.65 3.25
N PRO A 135 -3.49 -4.40 3.88
CA PRO A 135 -4.78 -3.86 4.29
C PRO A 135 -4.66 -2.88 5.46
N ASP A 136 -5.54 -1.89 5.48
CA ASP A 136 -5.93 -1.25 6.73
C ASP A 136 -6.67 -2.29 7.60
N LYS A 137 -6.42 -2.34 8.92
CA LYS A 137 -6.76 -3.46 9.85
C LYS A 137 -8.27 -3.67 10.10
N GLN A 138 -9.10 -3.32 9.15
CA GLN A 138 -10.52 -3.56 9.19
C GLN A 138 -10.83 -5.04 8.99
N LYS A 139 -11.57 -5.61 9.96
CA LYS A 139 -12.02 -7.01 9.96
C LYS A 139 -12.63 -7.46 8.63
N GLY A 140 -13.57 -6.68 8.07
CA GLY A 140 -14.23 -7.02 6.81
C GLY A 140 -13.29 -7.08 5.58
N LEU A 141 -12.20 -6.32 5.59
CA LEU A 141 -11.21 -6.34 4.51
C LEU A 141 -10.32 -7.58 4.59
N ILE A 142 -9.85 -7.91 5.79
CA ILE A 142 -9.01 -9.09 6.04
C ILE A 142 -9.76 -10.37 5.66
N GLU A 143 -11.03 -10.47 6.06
CA GLU A 143 -11.87 -11.62 5.70
C GLU A 143 -12.10 -11.73 4.19
N ALA A 144 -12.30 -10.61 3.49
CA ALA A 144 -12.48 -10.62 2.03
C ALA A 144 -11.19 -11.05 1.30
N ILE A 145 -10.02 -10.61 1.77
CA ILE A 145 -8.73 -11.04 1.22
C ILE A 145 -8.53 -12.54 1.43
N ALA A 146 -8.81 -13.05 2.63
CA ALA A 146 -8.63 -14.48 2.93
C ALA A 146 -9.51 -15.38 2.06
N LEU A 147 -10.71 -14.92 1.69
CA LEU A 147 -11.64 -15.67 0.83
C LEU A 147 -11.21 -15.66 -0.64
N LEU A 148 -10.82 -14.49 -1.18
CA LEU A 148 -10.51 -14.33 -2.61
C LEU A 148 -9.06 -14.67 -2.96
N PHE A 149 -8.14 -14.50 -2.00
CA PHE A 149 -6.70 -14.63 -2.20
C PHE A 149 -6.05 -15.47 -1.09
N PRO A 150 -6.43 -16.76 -0.95
CA PRO A 150 -6.00 -17.60 0.17
C PRO A 150 -4.47 -17.79 0.29
N ASN A 151 -3.74 -17.66 -0.83
CA ASN A 151 -2.29 -17.83 -0.86
C ASN A 151 -1.51 -16.50 -0.80
N ALA A 152 -2.22 -15.35 -0.77
CA ALA A 152 -1.57 -14.05 -0.70
C ALA A 152 -0.88 -13.83 0.64
N GLU A 153 0.26 -13.15 0.61
CA GLU A 153 0.86 -12.59 1.81
C GLU A 153 0.04 -11.38 2.26
N ALA A 154 -0.26 -11.28 3.56
CA ALA A 154 -0.91 -10.10 4.12
C ALA A 154 0.03 -9.42 5.12
N ARG A 155 0.41 -8.18 4.83
CA ARG A 155 1.25 -7.35 5.70
C ARG A 155 0.40 -6.30 6.40
N ASN A 156 0.56 -6.20 7.70
CA ASN A 156 0.04 -5.12 8.50
C ASN A 156 0.90 -3.86 8.26
N CYS A 157 0.23 -2.73 8.01
CA CYS A 157 0.94 -1.45 8.03
C CYS A 157 1.53 -1.20 9.42
N ALA A 158 2.86 -1.08 9.50
CA ALA A 158 3.56 -0.86 10.75
C ALA A 158 3.16 0.47 11.43
N ARG A 159 2.63 1.45 10.69
CA ARG A 159 2.08 2.68 11.30
C ARG A 159 0.73 2.44 11.98
N HIS A 160 -0.16 1.66 11.37
CA HIS A 160 -1.43 1.31 12.01
C HIS A 160 -1.20 0.45 13.24
N LEU A 161 -0.28 -0.54 13.16
CA LEU A 161 0.11 -1.33 14.31
C LEU A 161 0.72 -0.45 15.42
N TYR A 162 1.59 0.51 15.07
CA TYR A 162 2.14 1.47 16.04
C TYR A 162 1.07 2.38 16.66
N ASN A 163 0.08 2.83 15.87
CA ASN A 163 -1.00 3.65 16.40
C ASN A 163 -1.85 2.87 17.41
N ASN A 164 -2.09 1.58 17.19
CA ASN A 164 -2.77 0.72 18.17
C ASN A 164 -1.92 0.56 19.43
N PHE A 165 -0.64 0.22 19.25
CA PHE A 165 0.35 0.12 20.31
C PHE A 165 0.39 1.38 21.18
N LYS A 166 0.45 2.56 20.56
CA LYS A 166 0.53 3.85 21.28
C LYS A 166 -0.80 4.30 21.88
N ASN A 167 -1.87 4.26 21.09
CA ASN A 167 -3.12 4.97 21.42
C ASN A 167 -4.15 4.05 22.09
N MET A 168 -4.21 2.77 21.70
CA MET A 168 -5.17 1.82 22.28
C MET A 168 -4.60 1.16 23.53
N GLU A 169 -3.35 0.70 23.47
CA GLU A 169 -2.70 0.02 24.60
C GLU A 169 -1.96 0.98 25.55
N GLY A 170 -1.83 2.26 25.16
CA GLY A 170 -1.20 3.27 26.00
C GLY A 170 0.33 3.22 26.06
N PHE A 171 0.99 2.38 25.24
CA PHE A 171 2.45 2.28 25.17
C PHE A 171 3.07 3.53 24.53
N ARG A 172 3.38 4.53 25.36
CA ARG A 172 3.85 5.86 24.94
C ARG A 172 5.31 6.06 25.33
N GLY A 173 6.00 6.90 24.56
CA GLY A 173 7.38 7.31 24.83
C GLY A 173 8.23 7.31 23.56
N GLN A 174 9.20 8.23 23.50
CA GLN A 174 10.08 8.35 22.34
C GLN A 174 10.99 7.13 22.18
N VAL A 175 11.55 6.62 23.28
CA VAL A 175 12.44 5.45 23.28
C VAL A 175 11.68 4.21 22.79
N MET A 176 10.51 3.94 23.39
CA MET A 176 9.64 2.85 23.00
C MET A 176 9.21 2.92 21.52
N ARG A 177 8.91 4.13 21.03
CA ARG A 177 8.67 4.35 19.59
C ARG A 177 9.87 3.92 18.75
N LEU A 178 11.08 4.34 19.11
CA LEU A 178 12.29 4.00 18.36
C LEU A 178 12.53 2.49 18.38
N THR A 179 12.37 1.84 19.53
CA THR A 179 12.52 0.38 19.67
C THR A 179 11.48 -0.39 18.85
N TYR A 180 10.22 0.06 18.84
CA TYR A 180 9.18 -0.49 17.95
C TYR A 180 9.62 -0.42 16.47
N TRP A 181 10.11 0.74 16.02
CA TRP A 181 10.57 0.89 14.64
C TRP A 181 11.84 0.09 14.35
N LYS A 182 12.70 -0.14 15.35
CA LYS A 182 13.86 -1.02 15.26
C LYS A 182 13.41 -2.46 14.99
N ALA A 183 12.45 -2.98 15.75
CA ALA A 183 11.87 -4.30 15.52
C ALA A 183 11.15 -4.42 14.16
N ALA A 184 10.35 -3.42 13.78
CA ALA A 184 9.65 -3.44 12.49
C ALA A 184 10.61 -3.37 11.30
N LYS A 185 11.70 -2.60 11.42
CA LYS A 185 12.69 -2.41 10.35
C LYS A 185 13.81 -3.44 10.32
N ALA A 186 13.90 -4.31 11.33
CA ALA A 186 14.92 -5.35 11.43
C ALA A 186 15.03 -6.12 10.11
N THR A 187 16.26 -6.34 9.64
CA THR A 187 16.50 -6.98 8.34
C THR A 187 16.49 -8.50 8.45
N PHE A 188 16.76 -9.03 9.64
CA PHE A 188 16.86 -10.46 9.88
C PHE A 188 16.47 -10.84 11.33
N PRO A 189 16.15 -12.13 11.60
CA PRO A 189 15.55 -12.55 12.87
C PRO A 189 16.33 -12.14 14.13
N ARG A 190 17.67 -12.25 14.11
CA ARG A 190 18.50 -11.83 15.25
C ARG A 190 18.33 -10.34 15.61
N GLN A 191 18.35 -9.44 14.63
CA GLN A 191 18.12 -8.00 14.88
C GLN A 191 16.72 -7.73 15.44
N PHE A 192 15.75 -8.54 15.04
CA PHE A 192 14.39 -8.46 15.59
C PHE A 192 14.39 -8.88 17.06
N GLU A 193 15.00 -10.01 17.40
CA GLU A 193 15.08 -10.49 18.77
C GLU A 193 15.84 -9.53 19.70
N GLU A 194 16.93 -8.91 19.23
CA GLU A 194 17.64 -7.85 19.95
C GLU A 194 16.71 -6.65 20.24
N ALA A 195 15.91 -6.22 19.25
CA ALA A 195 14.94 -5.14 19.45
C ALA A 195 13.79 -5.53 20.38
N MET A 196 13.36 -6.80 20.37
CA MET A 196 12.35 -7.32 21.29
C MET A 196 12.89 -7.40 22.72
N PHE A 197 14.14 -7.80 22.91
CA PHE A 197 14.80 -7.79 24.22
C PHE A 197 14.91 -6.36 24.78
N GLU A 198 15.29 -5.39 23.95
CA GLU A 198 15.28 -3.97 24.31
C GLU A 198 13.86 -3.50 24.68
N MET A 199 12.84 -3.93 23.93
CA MET A 199 11.44 -3.60 24.25
C MET A 199 11.04 -4.17 25.61
N ARG A 200 11.41 -5.41 25.92
CA ARG A 200 11.14 -6.05 27.21
C ARG A 200 11.74 -5.26 28.37
N SER A 201 12.96 -4.78 28.19
CA SER A 201 13.68 -3.98 29.19
C SER A 201 12.99 -2.64 29.46
N LEU A 202 12.25 -2.10 28.48
CA LEU A 202 11.44 -0.89 28.63
C LEU A 202 10.05 -1.19 29.21
N SER A 203 9.42 -2.30 28.80
CA SER A 203 8.10 -2.73 29.26
C SER A 203 7.84 -4.17 28.82
N GLU A 204 7.71 -5.07 29.79
CA GLU A 204 7.36 -6.48 29.52
C GLU A 204 5.98 -6.62 28.87
N SER A 205 5.00 -5.80 29.27
CA SER A 205 3.66 -5.80 28.67
C SER A 205 3.67 -5.37 27.21
N ALA A 206 4.52 -4.40 26.84
CA ALA A 206 4.63 -3.94 25.46
C ALA A 206 5.27 -5.01 24.56
N GLU A 207 6.26 -5.71 25.08
CA GLU A 207 6.92 -6.82 24.39
C GLU A 207 5.97 -8.00 24.19
N ALA A 208 5.27 -8.41 25.25
CA ALA A 208 4.28 -9.48 25.18
C ALA A 208 3.18 -9.18 24.16
N TRP A 209 2.69 -7.93 24.10
CA TRP A 209 1.70 -7.51 23.12
C TRP A 209 2.23 -7.60 21.68
N LEU A 210 3.51 -7.29 21.45
CA LEU A 210 4.12 -7.41 20.12
C LEU A 210 4.35 -8.88 19.74
N ARG A 211 4.74 -9.74 20.69
CA ARG A 211 4.90 -11.18 20.44
C ARG A 211 3.58 -11.91 20.17
N ASP A 212 2.47 -11.42 20.72
CA ASP A 212 1.13 -11.92 20.39
C ASP A 212 0.78 -11.71 18.91
N LYS A 213 1.46 -10.79 18.20
CA LYS A 213 1.25 -10.57 16.77
C LYS A 213 2.28 -11.33 15.94
N ASP A 214 1.82 -12.07 14.93
CA ASP A 214 2.69 -12.78 14.00
C ASP A 214 3.72 -11.83 13.34
N PRO A 215 5.03 -11.99 13.61
CA PRO A 215 6.09 -11.14 13.07
C PRO A 215 6.13 -11.10 11.53
N ARG A 216 5.70 -12.18 10.86
CA ARG A 216 5.60 -12.27 9.40
C ARG A 216 4.68 -11.22 8.81
N THR A 217 3.78 -10.66 9.62
CA THR A 217 2.83 -9.64 9.17
C THR A 217 3.35 -8.22 9.34
N TRP A 218 4.37 -7.94 10.17
CA TRP A 218 4.72 -6.55 10.48
C TRP A 218 6.22 -6.23 10.57
N SER A 219 7.10 -7.23 10.58
CA SER A 219 8.55 -7.02 10.59
C SER A 219 9.21 -7.49 9.29
N ARG A 220 10.08 -6.64 8.73
CA ARG A 220 10.84 -6.93 7.50
C ARG A 220 11.67 -8.21 7.61
N ALA A 221 12.14 -8.53 8.81
CA ALA A 221 12.95 -9.72 9.10
C ALA A 221 12.24 -11.03 8.70
N TYR A 222 10.90 -11.04 8.73
CA TYR A 222 10.09 -12.23 8.49
C TYR A 222 9.20 -12.13 7.25
N PHE A 223 9.33 -11.06 6.47
CA PHE A 223 8.59 -10.88 5.23
C PHE A 223 9.05 -11.87 4.16
N SER A 224 8.09 -12.34 3.36
CA SER A 224 8.41 -13.16 2.20
C SER A 224 9.16 -12.35 1.14
N THR A 225 10.12 -12.98 0.47
CA THR A 225 10.85 -12.38 -0.64
C THR A 225 10.11 -12.50 -1.98
N ARG A 226 8.91 -13.09 -2.00
CA ARG A 226 8.12 -13.34 -3.22
C ARG A 226 7.69 -12.05 -3.92
N CYS A 227 7.14 -11.09 -3.19
CA CYS A 227 6.63 -9.84 -3.77
C CYS A 227 7.72 -8.78 -4.05
N LYS A 228 9.00 -9.10 -3.76
CA LYS A 228 10.20 -8.25 -3.99
C LYS A 228 10.03 -6.81 -3.48
N SER A 229 9.40 -6.66 -2.32
CA SER A 229 9.15 -5.37 -1.67
C SER A 229 9.50 -5.44 -0.19
N ASP A 230 10.18 -4.41 0.32
CA ASP A 230 10.51 -4.24 1.74
C ASP A 230 9.60 -3.21 2.43
N LEU A 231 8.47 -2.88 1.80
CA LEU A 231 7.51 -1.92 2.31
C LEU A 231 6.93 -2.36 3.66
N LEU A 232 7.02 -1.45 4.62
CA LEU A 232 6.40 -1.58 5.94
C LEU A 232 5.10 -0.80 6.09
N LEU A 233 4.93 0.24 5.28
CA LEU A 233 3.83 1.19 5.42
C LEU A 233 2.97 1.18 4.18
N ASN A 234 1.66 0.97 4.37
CA ASN A 234 0.67 1.24 3.32
C ASN A 234 0.47 2.75 3.16
N ASN A 235 1.16 3.54 4.00
CA ASN A 235 1.20 4.98 3.99
C ASN A 235 2.52 5.54 4.58
N ASN A 236 3.66 5.37 3.91
CA ASN A 236 4.96 5.99 4.27
C ASN A 236 4.89 7.53 4.42
N LYS A 237 5.94 8.20 4.94
CA LYS A 237 6.03 9.69 4.91
C LYS A 237 5.90 10.26 3.47
N LEU A 238 6.18 9.42 2.47
CA LEU A 238 5.93 9.59 1.04
C LEU A 238 4.46 9.44 0.59
N PHE A 239 3.59 8.85 1.41
CA PHE A 239 2.15 8.73 1.16
C PHE A 239 1.33 9.89 1.74
N LYS A 240 1.95 10.86 2.43
CA LYS A 240 1.25 12.14 2.67
C LYS A 240 0.87 12.82 1.34
N ASP A 241 1.69 12.62 0.30
CA ASP A 241 1.53 13.28 -0.99
C ASP A 241 0.74 12.46 -2.01
N LEU A 242 0.63 11.15 -1.82
CA LEU A 242 0.25 10.25 -2.91
C LEU A 242 -0.75 9.21 -2.41
N LEU A 243 -2.02 9.51 -2.70
CA LEU A 243 -3.16 8.60 -2.81
C LEU A 243 -4.07 8.30 -1.61
N SER A 244 -3.91 8.89 -0.41
CA SER A 244 -5.03 8.81 0.58
C SER A 244 -5.35 10.05 1.42
N LEU A 245 -4.44 11.02 1.57
CA LEU A 245 -4.80 12.31 2.16
C LEU A 245 -5.01 13.39 1.10
N GLN A 246 -4.02 13.99 0.45
CA GLN A 246 -4.28 15.22 -0.30
C GLN A 246 -5.37 15.13 -1.42
N ILE A 247 -5.26 14.18 -2.36
CA ILE A 247 -6.24 14.03 -3.47
C ILE A 247 -7.63 13.72 -2.95
N ILE A 248 -7.71 12.77 -2.01
CA ILE A 248 -8.96 12.34 -1.40
C ILE A 248 -9.52 13.43 -0.49
N LEU A 249 -8.71 14.17 0.26
CA LEU A 249 -9.11 15.27 1.11
C LEU A 249 -9.71 16.41 0.27
N GLU A 250 -9.10 16.72 -0.88
CA GLU A 250 -9.58 17.73 -1.84
C GLU A 250 -10.87 17.29 -2.55
N ALA A 251 -11.06 15.98 -2.78
CA ALA A 251 -12.18 15.46 -3.55
C ALA A 251 -13.36 14.97 -2.70
N ARG A 252 -13.13 14.50 -1.46
CA ARG A 252 -14.14 13.77 -0.66
C ARG A 252 -15.32 14.60 -0.18
N ASP A 253 -15.21 15.92 -0.20
CA ASP A 253 -16.30 16.84 0.14
C ASP A 253 -17.08 17.28 -1.11
N LYS A 254 -16.66 16.86 -2.30
CA LYS A 254 -17.27 17.26 -3.58
C LYS A 254 -18.41 16.33 -3.99
N PRO A 255 -19.32 16.81 -4.85
CA PRO A 255 -20.26 15.96 -5.58
C PRO A 255 -19.56 14.83 -6.36
N ILE A 256 -20.29 13.74 -6.65
CA ILE A 256 -19.70 12.50 -7.18
C ILE A 256 -18.91 12.70 -8.48
N LEU A 257 -19.44 13.38 -9.49
CA LEU A 257 -18.71 13.58 -10.75
C LEU A 257 -17.53 14.54 -10.58
N THR A 258 -17.71 15.61 -9.80
CA THR A 258 -16.62 16.53 -9.46
C THR A 258 -15.48 15.80 -8.74
N MET A 259 -15.81 14.92 -7.80
CA MET A 259 -14.85 14.08 -7.09
C MET A 259 -14.11 13.15 -8.04
N LEU A 260 -14.83 12.44 -8.92
CA LEU A 260 -14.24 11.54 -9.91
C LEU A 260 -13.31 12.30 -10.87
N GLU A 261 -13.69 13.50 -11.29
CA GLU A 261 -12.86 14.36 -12.13
C GLU A 261 -11.57 14.81 -11.46
N ILE A 262 -11.63 15.20 -10.18
CA ILE A 262 -10.42 15.54 -9.41
C ILE A 262 -9.49 14.32 -9.31
N ILE A 263 -10.04 13.15 -8.97
CA ILE A 263 -9.28 11.90 -8.87
C ILE A 263 -8.63 11.57 -10.22
N ARG A 264 -9.40 11.55 -11.30
CA ARG A 264 -8.93 11.26 -12.67
C ARG A 264 -7.78 12.19 -13.07
N ARG A 265 -7.96 13.51 -12.90
CA ARG A 265 -6.93 14.51 -13.24
C ARG A 265 -5.65 14.29 -12.44
N LYS A 266 -5.74 14.02 -11.14
CA LYS A 266 -4.57 13.77 -10.29
C LYS A 266 -3.86 12.47 -10.64
N VAL A 267 -4.61 11.42 -10.99
CA VAL A 267 -4.03 10.17 -11.50
C VAL A 267 -3.26 10.44 -12.80
N MET A 268 -3.87 11.15 -13.74
CA MET A 268 -3.24 11.48 -15.03
C MET A 268 -1.98 12.32 -14.88
N THR A 269 -2.05 13.44 -14.14
CA THR A 269 -0.87 14.31 -13.94
C THR A 269 0.25 13.58 -13.20
N ARG A 270 -0.10 12.66 -12.28
CA ARG A 270 0.87 11.83 -11.60
C ARG A 270 1.57 10.87 -12.55
N LEU A 271 0.83 10.16 -13.39
CA LEU A 271 1.41 9.21 -14.35
C LEU A 271 2.35 9.92 -15.34
N VAL A 272 1.96 11.09 -15.84
CA VAL A 272 2.81 11.93 -16.71
C VAL A 272 4.08 12.36 -15.97
N SER A 273 3.95 12.91 -14.76
CA SER A 273 5.11 13.34 -13.96
C SER A 273 6.09 12.19 -13.67
N MET A 274 5.57 10.99 -13.39
CA MET A 274 6.41 9.81 -13.17
C MET A 274 7.14 9.38 -14.44
N ARG A 275 6.44 9.40 -15.59
CA ARG A 275 7.02 9.09 -16.89
C ARG A 275 8.12 10.08 -17.28
N GLU A 276 7.84 11.38 -17.21
CA GLU A 276 8.83 12.42 -17.53
C GLU A 276 10.06 12.36 -16.62
N ALA A 277 9.87 12.04 -15.34
CA ALA A 277 10.98 11.85 -14.41
C ALA A 277 11.82 10.60 -14.76
N ALA A 278 11.19 9.55 -15.30
CA ALA A 278 11.88 8.35 -15.75
C ALA A 278 12.66 8.61 -17.05
N GLU A 279 12.06 9.29 -18.04
CA GLU A 279 12.70 9.63 -19.33
C GLU A 279 13.96 10.50 -19.15
N LYS A 280 13.99 11.35 -18.13
CA LYS A 280 15.15 12.21 -17.81
C LYS A 280 16.33 11.46 -17.17
N TYR A 281 16.14 10.22 -16.73
CA TYR A 281 17.16 9.47 -16.00
C TYR A 281 17.74 8.36 -16.90
N PRO A 282 18.99 8.49 -17.37
CA PRO A 282 19.57 7.54 -18.33
C PRO A 282 20.12 6.25 -17.69
N GLY A 283 20.10 6.15 -16.36
CA GLY A 283 20.70 5.02 -15.66
C GLY A 283 19.86 3.73 -15.81
N PRO A 284 20.50 2.56 -15.67
CA PRO A 284 19.85 1.26 -15.88
C PRO A 284 18.84 0.89 -14.78
N LEU A 285 18.92 1.53 -13.61
CA LEU A 285 18.04 1.32 -12.46
C LEU A 285 17.26 2.58 -12.14
N CYS A 286 16.05 2.48 -11.63
CA CYS A 286 15.32 3.67 -11.23
C CYS A 286 16.08 4.46 -10.13
N LEU A 287 16.03 5.79 -10.17
CA LEU A 287 16.85 6.68 -9.34
C LEU A 287 16.86 6.34 -7.83
N ARG A 288 15.71 5.99 -7.23
CA ARG A 288 15.66 5.65 -5.80
C ARG A 288 16.28 4.30 -5.49
N ILE A 289 16.13 3.36 -6.41
CA ILE A 289 16.75 2.03 -6.29
C ILE A 289 18.26 2.17 -6.44
N GLN A 290 18.73 2.99 -7.38
CA GLN A 290 20.14 3.31 -7.51
C GLN A 290 20.68 3.95 -6.22
N LYS A 291 19.97 4.92 -5.63
CA LYS A 291 20.36 5.53 -4.34
C LYS A 291 20.45 4.50 -3.21
N LYS A 292 19.43 3.65 -3.06
CA LYS A 292 19.44 2.56 -2.08
C LYS A 292 20.63 1.62 -2.29
N LEU A 293 20.92 1.27 -3.55
CA LEU A 293 22.05 0.41 -3.88
C LEU A 293 23.38 1.06 -3.52
N SER A 294 23.55 2.35 -3.85
CA SER A 294 24.75 3.11 -3.47
C SER A 294 24.95 3.19 -1.96
N GLU A 295 23.88 3.33 -1.17
CA GLU A 295 23.94 3.28 0.30
C GLU A 295 24.38 1.89 0.80
N ILE A 296 23.82 0.81 0.22
CA ILE A 296 24.21 -0.57 0.56
C ILE A 296 25.68 -0.83 0.21
N VAL A 297 26.14 -0.39 -0.96
CA VAL A 297 27.55 -0.49 -1.36
C VAL A 297 28.45 0.25 -0.37
N SER A 298 28.08 1.47 0.02
CA SER A 298 28.84 2.22 1.02
C SER A 298 28.88 1.52 2.38
N GLN A 299 27.79 0.85 2.79
CA GLN A 299 27.75 0.08 4.04
C GLN A 299 28.59 -1.21 3.95
N SER A 300 28.71 -1.79 2.74
CA SER A 300 29.48 -3.01 2.51
C SER A 300 30.99 -2.84 2.67
N ASN A 301 31.48 -1.60 2.71
CA ASN A 301 32.89 -1.31 2.99
C ASN A 301 33.36 -1.80 4.36
N ASN A 302 32.43 -2.05 5.29
CA ASN A 302 32.71 -2.61 6.62
C ASN A 302 32.37 -4.12 6.71
N ILE A 303 32.35 -4.81 5.58
CA ILE A 303 32.04 -6.23 5.49
C ILE A 303 33.21 -6.95 4.82
N TRP A 304 33.74 -7.99 5.47
CA TRP A 304 34.87 -8.77 4.98
C TRP A 304 34.44 -10.19 4.63
N PRO A 305 34.24 -10.49 3.34
CA PRO A 305 33.96 -11.85 2.88
C PRO A 305 35.27 -12.65 2.76
N ILE A 306 35.28 -13.83 3.37
CA ILE A 306 36.35 -14.83 3.28
C ILE A 306 35.81 -16.00 2.47
N TYR A 307 36.40 -16.24 1.30
CA TYR A 307 35.99 -17.35 0.43
C TYR A 307 36.40 -18.69 1.03
N THR A 308 35.44 -19.62 1.15
CA THR A 308 35.66 -20.95 1.71
C THR A 308 35.49 -22.07 0.68
N GLY A 309 35.39 -21.74 -0.61
CA GLY A 309 35.13 -22.71 -1.69
C GLY A 309 33.65 -22.84 -2.09
N ASN A 310 33.37 -23.28 -3.32
CA ASN A 310 32.02 -23.58 -3.84
C ASN A 310 31.01 -22.42 -3.70
N GLU A 311 31.43 -21.20 -4.01
CA GLU A 311 30.67 -19.96 -3.79
C GLU A 311 30.12 -19.79 -2.36
N LYS A 312 30.82 -20.37 -1.38
CA LYS A 312 30.56 -20.16 0.04
C LYS A 312 31.55 -19.16 0.62
N TYR A 313 31.03 -18.33 1.52
CA TYR A 313 31.78 -17.27 2.16
C TYR A 313 31.45 -17.24 3.65
N GLU A 314 32.47 -17.08 4.49
CA GLU A 314 32.31 -16.52 5.83
C GLU A 314 32.35 -14.99 5.67
N VAL A 315 31.28 -14.32 6.08
CA VAL A 315 31.12 -12.87 5.96
C VAL A 315 31.20 -12.28 7.35
N ASP A 316 32.27 -11.53 7.63
CA ASP A 316 32.45 -10.79 8.86
C ASP A 316 31.88 -9.38 8.70
N CYS A 317 30.86 -9.04 9.48
CA CYS A 317 30.21 -7.74 9.49
C CYS A 317 30.72 -6.83 10.63
N GLY A 318 31.81 -7.20 11.29
CA GLY A 318 32.35 -6.52 12.46
C GLY A 318 31.60 -6.84 13.76
N LEU A 319 32.21 -6.46 14.90
CA LEU A 319 31.65 -6.64 16.26
C LEU A 319 31.28 -8.11 16.60
N GLY A 320 31.99 -9.07 16.02
CA GLY A 320 31.74 -10.50 16.24
C GLY A 320 30.54 -11.06 15.46
N ASN A 321 29.92 -10.28 14.57
CA ASN A 321 28.83 -10.75 13.72
C ASN A 321 29.38 -11.42 12.47
N LYS A 322 29.50 -12.75 12.52
CA LYS A 322 29.94 -13.59 11.42
C LYS A 322 28.79 -14.40 10.85
N HIS A 323 28.71 -14.47 9.54
CA HIS A 323 27.63 -15.14 8.82
C HIS A 323 28.16 -16.01 7.68
N VAL A 324 27.63 -17.22 7.55
CA VAL A 324 27.80 -18.03 6.34
C VAL A 324 26.86 -17.54 5.24
N VAL A 325 27.40 -17.35 4.04
CA VAL A 325 26.66 -17.04 2.81
C VAL A 325 27.02 -18.09 1.75
N GLU A 326 26.03 -18.73 1.16
CA GLU A 326 26.19 -19.63 0.02
C GLU A 326 25.40 -19.08 -1.17
N LEU A 327 26.10 -18.65 -2.21
CA LEU A 327 25.46 -17.96 -3.34
C LEU A 327 24.66 -18.92 -4.23
N LEU A 328 25.22 -20.11 -4.54
CA LEU A 328 24.55 -21.14 -5.35
C LEU A 328 23.15 -21.49 -4.84
N ASN A 329 23.00 -21.62 -3.52
CA ASN A 329 21.73 -21.99 -2.90
C ASN A 329 20.91 -20.77 -2.43
N SER A 330 21.40 -19.55 -2.65
CA SER A 330 20.84 -18.32 -2.07
C SER A 330 20.61 -18.45 -0.54
N PHE A 331 21.54 -19.11 0.15
CA PHE A 331 21.46 -19.35 1.58
C PHE A 331 22.25 -18.30 2.34
N TYR A 332 21.62 -17.70 3.35
CA TYR A 332 22.21 -16.67 4.20
C TYR A 332 21.91 -16.99 5.66
N SER A 333 22.94 -17.36 6.43
CA SER A 333 22.78 -17.75 7.84
C SER A 333 22.17 -16.66 8.73
N CYS A 334 22.35 -15.38 8.38
CA CYS A 334 21.71 -14.28 9.09
C CYS A 334 20.18 -14.35 9.05
N ARG A 335 19.58 -15.00 8.05
CA ARG A 335 18.13 -15.13 7.88
C ARG A 335 17.51 -16.33 8.60
N LYS A 336 18.29 -17.14 9.29
CA LYS A 336 17.79 -18.26 10.10
C LYS A 336 17.31 -17.81 11.48
#